data_AF-A0A9W7YJ68-F1
#
_entry.id   AF-A0A9W7YJ68-F1
#
_cell.length_a   1.000
_cell.length_b   1.000
_cell.length_c   1.000
_cell.angle_alpha   90.00
_cell.angle_beta   90.00
_cell.angle_gamma   90.00
#
_symmetry.space_group_name_H-M   'P 1'
#
loop_
_entity.id
_entity.type
_entity.pdbx_description
1 polymer ?
#
loop_
_entity_poly.entity_id
_entity_poly.type
_entity_poly.pdbx_seq_one_letter_code
_entity_poly.pdbx_strand_id
1 'polypeptide(L)'
;MAMNPHGSHVVQDSETNFAHIGMYQTVEGKWVITDVDKFKATQALFEMPVPPKTVSDTMCVYYYDNSMADQRELHDSGLAVTIEQLHSMRVEYTKLEGTPEENLEQINKLCVECGYQNRDEIAISPTLLENYEEKLKIFFAKHIHEDEEIRFVLEGRGFFDVRDKADRWVCILVEQGDLLVVPAGIYHRFSLDTSNYIRAMRLFKEDPKWTPINRPEADTNKYHVDYQRSVTEFS
;
A
#
# COMPACT_ATOMS: atom_id res chain seq x y z
N MET A 1 -33.00 -32.98 -15.50
CA MET A 1 -31.63 -32.69 -15.03
C MET A 1 -31.04 -31.69 -16.01
N ALA A 2 -31.03 -30.41 -15.64
CA ALA A 2 -30.46 -29.35 -16.46
C ALA A 2 -29.20 -28.83 -15.73
N MET A 3 -28.06 -28.90 -16.42
CA MET A 3 -26.80 -28.33 -16.00
C MET A 3 -26.89 -26.81 -16.15
N ASN A 4 -26.49 -26.06 -15.12
CA ASN A 4 -26.31 -24.62 -15.20
C ASN A 4 -24.80 -24.35 -15.38
N PRO A 5 -24.36 -23.75 -16.51
CA PRO A 5 -22.97 -23.32 -16.69
C PRO A 5 -22.82 -21.92 -16.09
N HIS A 6 -21.65 -21.65 -15.49
CA HIS A 6 -21.26 -20.39 -14.83
C HIS A 6 -21.54 -20.37 -13.31
N GLY A 7 -20.81 -21.23 -12.60
CA GLY A 7 -20.53 -20.99 -11.19
C GLY A 7 -19.47 -19.91 -11.07
N SER A 8 -19.88 -18.64 -10.98
CA SER A 8 -19.07 -17.64 -10.29
C SER A 8 -19.01 -18.08 -8.83
N HIS A 9 -17.88 -18.65 -8.42
CA HIS A 9 -17.59 -18.83 -7.01
C HIS A 9 -17.39 -17.44 -6.42
N VAL A 10 -18.46 -16.90 -5.83
CA VAL A 10 -18.33 -15.84 -4.83
C VAL A 10 -17.69 -16.52 -3.64
N VAL A 11 -16.36 -16.42 -3.53
CA VAL A 11 -15.67 -16.70 -2.28
C VAL A 11 -16.16 -15.62 -1.32
N GLN A 12 -16.98 -16.03 -0.37
CA GLN A 12 -17.31 -15.23 0.79
C GLN A 12 -16.03 -15.17 1.63
N ASP A 13 -15.17 -14.21 1.32
CA ASP A 13 -14.00 -13.93 2.15
C ASP A 13 -14.47 -13.16 3.38
N SER A 14 -14.43 -13.83 4.52
CA SER A 14 -14.78 -13.26 5.82
C SER A 14 -13.76 -12.25 6.35
N GLU A 15 -12.70 -11.94 5.59
CA GLU A 15 -11.59 -11.09 6.04
C GLU A 15 -11.45 -9.75 5.27
N THR A 16 -12.27 -9.46 4.25
CA THR A 16 -12.13 -8.24 3.43
C THR A 16 -13.13 -7.12 3.78
N ASN A 17 -13.28 -6.74 5.06
CA ASN A 17 -14.09 -5.56 5.45
C ASN A 17 -13.34 -4.22 5.25
N PHE A 18 -12.50 -4.07 4.22
CA PHE A 18 -11.97 -2.74 3.86
C PHE A 18 -13.06 -1.95 3.15
N ALA A 19 -13.12 -0.64 3.36
CA ALA A 19 -13.97 0.25 2.57
C ALA A 19 -13.38 0.32 1.14
N HIS A 20 -13.72 -0.67 0.31
CA HIS A 20 -13.32 -0.72 -1.09
C HIS A 20 -14.15 0.33 -1.83
N ILE A 21 -13.48 1.37 -2.32
CA ILE A 21 -14.12 2.47 -3.05
C ILE A 21 -14.43 2.04 -4.50
N GLY A 22 -13.77 1.01 -5.02
CA GLY A 22 -14.10 0.36 -6.29
C GLY A 22 -13.15 -0.80 -6.57
N MET A 23 -13.61 -1.84 -7.26
CA MET A 23 -12.74 -2.88 -7.82
C MET A 23 -12.67 -2.71 -9.32
N TYR A 24 -11.46 -2.82 -9.87
CA TYR A 24 -11.21 -2.73 -11.30
C TYR A 24 -10.45 -3.96 -11.77
N GLN A 25 -10.82 -4.46 -12.94
CA GLN A 25 -10.14 -5.57 -13.60
C GLN A 25 -9.78 -5.21 -15.04
N THR A 26 -8.73 -5.82 -15.55
CA THR A 26 -8.38 -5.73 -16.97
C THR A 26 -9.23 -6.72 -17.77
N VAL A 27 -10.05 -6.21 -18.68
CA VAL A 27 -10.82 -6.98 -19.67
C VAL A 27 -10.38 -6.52 -21.06
N GLU A 28 -9.81 -7.44 -21.86
CA GLU A 28 -9.29 -7.14 -23.22
C GLU A 28 -8.31 -5.94 -23.27
N GLY A 29 -7.47 -5.80 -22.23
CA GLY A 29 -6.52 -4.68 -22.13
C GLY A 29 -7.14 -3.35 -21.73
N LYS A 30 -8.43 -3.33 -21.33
CA LYS A 30 -9.13 -2.14 -20.82
C LYS A 30 -9.56 -2.36 -19.37
N TRP A 31 -9.41 -1.31 -18.57
CA TRP A 31 -9.86 -1.33 -17.17
C TRP A 31 -11.36 -1.12 -17.08
N VAL A 32 -12.06 -2.02 -16.39
CA VAL A 32 -13.51 -1.97 -16.19
C VAL A 32 -13.80 -1.94 -14.70
N ILE A 33 -14.67 -1.01 -14.27
CA ILE A 33 -15.24 -1.00 -12.91
C ILE A 33 -16.15 -2.21 -12.78
N THR A 34 -15.85 -3.12 -11.87
CA THR A 34 -16.62 -4.37 -11.74
C THR A 34 -17.87 -4.21 -10.84
N ASP A 35 -17.94 -3.14 -10.04
CA ASP A 35 -19.09 -2.80 -9.19
C ASP A 35 -19.36 -1.27 -9.23
N VAL A 36 -20.16 -0.85 -10.22
CA VAL A 36 -20.42 0.57 -10.51
C VAL A 36 -21.29 1.23 -9.43
N ASP A 37 -22.20 0.49 -8.80
CA ASP A 37 -23.11 1.03 -7.79
C ASP A 37 -22.38 1.27 -6.46
N LYS A 38 -21.51 0.33 -6.05
CA LYS A 38 -20.62 0.52 -4.90
C LYS A 38 -19.65 1.69 -5.12
N PHE A 39 -19.10 1.82 -6.33
CA PHE A 39 -18.23 2.95 -6.67
C PHE A 39 -18.93 4.30 -6.51
N LYS A 40 -20.13 4.46 -7.06
CA LYS A 40 -20.92 5.71 -6.94
C LYS A 40 -21.36 6.02 -5.51
N ALA A 41 -21.85 5.01 -4.79
CA ALA A 41 -22.27 5.17 -3.40
C ALA A 41 -21.10 5.59 -2.50
N THR A 42 -19.92 5.02 -2.78
CA THR A 42 -18.71 5.38 -2.04
C THR A 42 -18.28 6.79 -2.37
N GLN A 43 -18.22 7.20 -3.64
CA GLN A 43 -17.87 8.58 -4.05
C GLN A 43 -18.74 9.65 -3.38
N ALA A 44 -20.04 9.40 -3.21
CA ALA A 44 -20.99 10.33 -2.57
C ALA A 44 -20.75 10.52 -1.05
N LEU A 45 -20.00 9.63 -0.39
CA LEU A 45 -19.62 9.78 1.01
C LEU A 45 -18.41 10.70 1.20
N PHE A 46 -17.70 11.08 0.12
CA PHE A 46 -16.49 11.90 0.16
C PHE A 46 -16.78 13.35 -0.22
N GLU A 47 -17.59 14.04 0.59
CA GLU A 47 -17.56 15.50 0.70
C GLU A 47 -16.80 15.91 1.98
N MET A 48 -15.65 15.28 2.24
CA MET A 48 -14.81 15.63 3.38
C MET A 48 -13.86 16.79 3.02
N PRO A 49 -13.50 17.66 3.99
CA PRO A 49 -12.52 18.70 3.77
C PRO A 49 -11.17 18.05 3.44
N VAL A 50 -10.75 18.18 2.18
CA VAL A 50 -9.40 17.80 1.74
C VAL A 50 -8.41 18.58 2.59
N PRO A 51 -7.53 17.91 3.38
CA PRO A 51 -6.51 18.61 4.13
C PRO A 51 -5.65 19.44 3.16
N PRO A 52 -5.25 20.66 3.54
CA PRO A 52 -4.56 21.58 2.63
C PRO A 52 -3.33 20.92 2.02
N LYS A 53 -3.20 21.06 0.69
CA LYS A 53 -2.04 20.62 -0.09
C LYS A 53 -0.76 21.22 0.50
N THR A 54 -0.02 20.42 1.23
CA THR A 54 1.40 20.65 1.48
C THR A 54 2.12 19.55 0.75
N VAL A 55 2.23 19.71 -0.58
CA VAL A 55 2.96 18.76 -1.40
C VAL A 55 4.44 19.08 -1.23
N SER A 56 5.20 18.18 -0.65
CA SER A 56 6.66 18.25 -0.67
C SER A 56 7.14 17.81 -2.06
N ASP A 57 7.94 18.64 -2.72
CA ASP A 57 8.56 18.32 -4.02
C ASP A 57 9.68 17.26 -3.90
N THR A 58 10.00 16.82 -2.68
CA THR A 58 11.09 15.88 -2.41
C THR A 58 10.62 14.69 -1.58
N MET A 59 11.05 13.49 -1.99
CA MET A 59 10.94 12.24 -1.26
C MET A 59 11.42 12.42 0.19
N CYS A 60 10.58 12.05 1.16
CA CYS A 60 10.85 12.26 2.58
C CYS A 60 11.13 10.92 3.26
N VAL A 61 12.41 10.54 3.31
CA VAL A 61 12.87 9.21 3.78
C VAL A 61 14.08 9.35 4.69
N TYR A 62 14.00 8.73 5.85
CA TYR A 62 14.98 8.88 6.93
C TYR A 62 14.96 7.65 7.86
N TYR A 63 15.98 7.52 8.70
CA TYR A 63 15.95 6.52 9.77
C TYR A 63 14.99 6.96 10.88
N TYR A 64 14.24 6.00 11.41
CA TYR A 64 13.32 6.19 12.53
C TYR A 64 14.08 6.43 13.84
N ASP A 65 13.62 7.38 14.67
CA ASP A 65 14.29 7.79 15.91
C ASP A 65 14.19 6.77 17.07
N ASN A 66 13.28 5.81 16.98
CA ASN A 66 12.94 4.82 18.02
C ASN A 66 12.49 5.44 19.36
N SER A 67 11.96 6.66 19.33
CA SER A 67 11.36 7.29 20.51
C SER A 67 10.05 6.58 20.90
N MET A 68 9.61 6.82 22.14
CA MET A 68 8.34 6.30 22.66
C MET A 68 7.14 7.21 22.32
N ALA A 69 7.30 8.15 21.39
CA ALA A 69 6.23 9.04 20.95
C ALA A 69 5.12 8.24 20.23
N ASP A 70 3.98 8.90 19.99
CA ASP A 70 2.89 8.32 19.21
C ASP A 70 3.41 7.98 17.80
N GLN A 71 3.16 6.76 17.34
CA GLN A 71 3.62 6.24 16.05
C GLN A 71 3.25 7.11 14.82
N ARG A 72 2.28 8.01 14.97
CA ARG A 72 1.82 8.93 13.94
C ARG A 72 2.64 10.23 13.86
N GLU A 73 3.55 10.44 14.79
CA GLU A 73 4.52 11.53 14.74
C GLU A 73 5.61 11.26 13.67
N LEU A 74 6.41 12.25 13.32
CA LEU A 74 7.40 12.12 12.25
C LEU A 74 8.49 11.08 12.55
N HIS A 75 8.90 10.94 13.81
CA HIS A 75 10.00 10.04 14.19
C HIS A 75 11.29 10.20 13.37
N ASP A 76 11.57 11.41 12.88
CA ASP A 76 12.76 11.71 12.09
C ASP A 76 14.00 11.79 13.00
N SER A 77 14.94 10.85 12.81
CA SER A 77 16.22 10.85 13.51
C SER A 77 17.20 11.94 13.03
N GLY A 78 16.88 12.63 11.93
CA GLY A 78 17.76 13.55 11.21
C GLY A 78 18.78 12.86 10.29
N LEU A 79 18.73 11.53 10.20
CA LEU A 79 19.60 10.74 9.33
C LEU A 79 18.85 10.39 8.05
N ALA A 80 19.16 11.12 6.97
CA ALA A 80 18.57 10.88 5.66
C ALA A 80 18.94 9.48 5.10
N VAL A 81 18.02 8.93 4.31
CA VAL A 81 18.26 7.70 3.53
C VAL A 81 18.21 8.07 2.05
N THR A 82 19.21 7.62 1.29
CA THR A 82 19.28 7.92 -0.14
C THR A 82 18.41 6.97 -0.96
N ILE A 83 18.09 7.36 -2.20
CA ILE A 83 17.32 6.50 -3.10
C ILE A 83 18.07 5.19 -3.43
N GLU A 84 19.41 5.23 -3.50
CA GLU A 84 20.23 4.03 -3.70
C GLU A 84 20.12 3.07 -2.51
N GLN A 85 19.98 3.60 -1.28
CA GLN A 85 19.75 2.78 -0.10
C GLN A 85 18.36 2.12 -0.15
N LEU A 86 17.31 2.84 -0.59
CA LEU A 86 15.99 2.26 -0.83
C LEU A 86 16.03 1.15 -1.90
N HIS A 87 16.66 1.40 -3.03
CA HIS A 87 16.83 0.40 -4.10
C HIS A 87 17.63 -0.81 -3.63
N SER A 88 18.62 -0.63 -2.73
CA SER A 88 19.36 -1.75 -2.14
C SER A 88 18.50 -2.66 -1.25
N MET A 89 17.36 -2.13 -0.77
CA MET A 89 16.31 -2.86 -0.06
C MET A 89 15.21 -3.36 -1.01
N ARG A 90 15.33 -3.08 -2.31
CA ARG A 90 14.34 -3.34 -3.38
C ARG A 90 13.02 -2.62 -3.19
N VAL A 91 13.02 -1.50 -2.46
CA VAL A 91 11.88 -0.62 -2.33
C VAL A 91 11.98 0.42 -3.45
N GLU A 92 10.95 0.48 -4.29
CA GLU A 92 10.87 1.46 -5.38
C GLU A 92 9.94 2.59 -4.99
N TYR A 93 10.37 3.82 -5.25
CA TYR A 93 9.60 5.03 -5.00
C TYR A 93 9.55 5.89 -6.26
N THR A 94 8.38 6.45 -6.57
CA THR A 94 8.23 7.40 -7.68
C THR A 94 7.23 8.47 -7.30
N LYS A 95 7.63 9.75 -7.43
CA LYS A 95 6.71 10.89 -7.37
C LYS A 95 6.12 11.10 -8.76
N LEU A 96 4.78 11.08 -8.87
CA LEU A 96 4.07 11.44 -10.08
C LEU A 96 3.58 12.88 -10.00
N GLU A 97 3.95 13.67 -11.02
CA GLU A 97 3.55 15.08 -11.15
C GLU A 97 2.09 15.18 -11.62
N GLY A 98 1.38 16.23 -11.19
CA GLY A 98 -0.02 16.46 -11.55
C GLY A 98 -1.05 15.82 -10.61
N THR A 99 -2.29 15.71 -11.05
CA THR A 99 -3.37 15.12 -10.23
C THR A 99 -3.39 13.59 -10.34
N PRO A 100 -3.99 12.89 -9.36
CA PRO A 100 -4.16 11.44 -9.47
C PRO A 100 -4.90 11.00 -10.75
N GLU A 101 -5.88 11.79 -11.22
CA GLU A 101 -6.63 11.54 -12.45
C GLU A 101 -5.76 11.64 -13.70
N GLU A 102 -4.88 12.64 -13.76
CA GLU A 102 -3.91 12.82 -14.85
C GLU A 102 -2.92 11.66 -14.91
N ASN A 103 -2.59 11.08 -13.75
CA ASN A 103 -1.62 9.99 -13.61
C ASN A 103 -2.18 8.59 -13.89
N LEU A 104 -3.49 8.43 -14.06
CA LEU A 104 -4.11 7.12 -14.33
C LEU A 104 -3.54 6.43 -15.57
N GLU A 105 -3.17 7.18 -16.61
CA GLU A 105 -2.58 6.58 -17.81
C GLU A 105 -1.20 5.97 -17.52
N GLN A 106 -0.38 6.65 -16.72
CA GLN A 106 0.94 6.15 -16.32
C GLN A 106 0.81 4.93 -15.40
N ILE A 107 -0.13 4.95 -14.45
CA ILE A 107 -0.43 3.80 -13.61
C ILE A 107 -0.91 2.61 -14.45
N ASN A 108 -1.76 2.84 -15.46
CA ASN A 108 -2.20 1.77 -16.36
C ASN A 108 -1.04 1.14 -17.14
N LYS A 109 -0.08 1.96 -17.62
CA LYS A 109 1.13 1.47 -18.30
C LYS A 109 1.97 0.60 -17.36
N LEU A 110 2.21 1.08 -16.14
CA LEU A 110 2.91 0.32 -15.11
C LEU A 110 2.23 -1.03 -14.84
N CYS A 111 0.90 -1.06 -14.74
CA CYS A 111 0.17 -2.31 -14.52
C CYS A 111 0.38 -3.30 -15.67
N VAL A 112 0.41 -2.84 -16.92
CA VAL A 112 0.69 -3.72 -18.07
C VAL A 112 2.13 -4.21 -18.06
N GLU A 113 3.09 -3.33 -17.77
CA GLU A 113 4.53 -3.66 -17.76
C GLU A 113 4.90 -4.62 -16.63
N CYS A 114 4.33 -4.44 -15.44
CA CYS A 114 4.60 -5.23 -14.25
C CYS A 114 3.62 -6.40 -14.05
N GLY A 115 2.60 -6.53 -14.91
CA GLY A 115 1.62 -7.60 -14.85
C GLY A 115 0.63 -7.48 -13.69
N TYR A 116 0.28 -6.28 -13.25
CA TYR A 116 -0.77 -6.04 -12.25
C TYR A 116 -2.15 -6.19 -12.89
N GLN A 117 -2.92 -7.19 -12.47
CA GLN A 117 -4.20 -7.55 -13.08
C GLN A 117 -5.40 -6.94 -12.36
N ASN A 118 -5.25 -6.66 -11.06
CA ASN A 118 -6.30 -6.16 -10.20
C ASN A 118 -5.88 -4.86 -9.52
N ARG A 119 -6.85 -3.98 -9.27
CA ARG A 119 -6.67 -2.83 -8.39
C ARG A 119 -7.95 -2.47 -7.65
N ASP A 120 -7.78 -1.81 -6.52
CA ASP A 120 -8.87 -1.13 -5.83
C ASP A 120 -8.41 0.18 -5.21
N GLU A 121 -9.36 0.87 -4.59
CA GLU A 121 -9.10 2.07 -3.80
C GLU A 121 -9.55 1.86 -2.36
N ILE A 122 -8.73 2.30 -1.41
CA ILE A 122 -9.03 2.30 0.02
C ILE A 122 -8.89 3.72 0.57
N ALA A 123 -9.81 4.12 1.45
CA ALA A 123 -9.63 5.28 2.31
C ALA A 123 -9.58 4.86 3.77
N ILE A 124 -8.61 5.41 4.49
CA ILE A 124 -8.38 5.12 5.90
C ILE A 124 -8.56 6.44 6.66
N SER A 125 -9.60 6.47 7.49
CA SER A 125 -9.84 7.51 8.49
C SER A 125 -10.68 6.92 9.62
N PRO A 126 -10.78 7.59 10.78
CA PRO A 126 -11.65 7.16 11.87
C PRO A 126 -13.12 6.96 11.47
N THR A 127 -13.59 7.65 10.41
CA THR A 127 -14.98 7.62 9.97
C THR A 127 -15.22 6.73 8.75
N LEU A 128 -14.18 6.47 7.95
CA LEU A 128 -14.31 5.77 6.65
C LEU A 128 -13.90 4.30 6.74
N LEU A 129 -13.03 3.94 7.68
CA LEU A 129 -12.57 2.57 7.83
C LEU A 129 -13.31 1.84 8.96
N GLU A 130 -14.03 0.79 8.62
CA GLU A 130 -14.62 -0.10 9.62
C GLU A 130 -13.54 -0.79 10.46
N ASN A 131 -13.77 -0.92 11.77
CA ASN A 131 -12.80 -1.43 12.75
C ASN A 131 -11.46 -0.69 12.72
N TYR A 132 -11.50 0.63 12.46
CA TYR A 132 -10.35 1.52 12.32
C TYR A 132 -9.21 1.24 13.32
N GLU A 133 -9.51 1.26 14.63
CA GLU A 133 -8.51 1.08 15.69
C GLU A 133 -7.86 -0.30 15.68
N GLU A 134 -8.61 -1.36 15.37
CA GLU A 134 -8.08 -2.72 15.30
C GLU A 134 -7.20 -2.89 14.07
N LYS A 135 -7.63 -2.34 12.93
CA LYS A 135 -6.86 -2.38 11.68
C LYS A 135 -5.58 -1.59 11.76
N LEU A 136 -5.56 -0.41 12.37
CA LEU A 136 -4.32 0.34 12.57
C LEU A 136 -3.30 -0.43 13.40
N LYS A 137 -3.74 -1.21 14.41
CA LYS A 137 -2.83 -2.09 15.17
C LYS A 137 -2.24 -3.20 14.30
N ILE A 138 -3.04 -3.78 13.41
CA ILE A 138 -2.60 -4.82 12.47
C ILE A 138 -1.59 -4.23 11.48
N PHE A 139 -1.90 -3.08 10.88
CA PHE A 139 -1.03 -2.40 9.93
C PHE A 139 0.30 -1.98 10.55
N PHE A 140 0.28 -1.53 11.80
CA PHE A 140 1.50 -1.09 12.49
C PHE A 140 2.33 -2.23 13.09
N ALA A 141 1.74 -3.40 13.29
CA ALA A 141 2.50 -4.58 13.68
C ALA A 141 3.52 -4.91 12.59
N LYS A 142 4.75 -5.28 12.97
CA LYS A 142 5.78 -5.68 12.00
C LYS A 142 5.35 -6.97 11.29
N HIS A 143 5.15 -6.91 9.98
CA HIS A 143 4.69 -8.04 9.16
C HIS A 143 5.44 -8.12 7.83
N ILE A 144 5.19 -9.21 7.10
CA ILE A 144 5.55 -9.38 5.68
C ILE A 144 4.30 -9.71 4.87
N HIS A 145 4.40 -9.54 3.55
CA HIS A 145 3.49 -10.10 2.57
C HIS A 145 4.24 -11.03 1.60
N GLU A 146 3.54 -12.01 1.04
CA GLU A 146 4.09 -12.94 0.03
C GLU A 146 4.08 -12.33 -1.39
N ASP A 147 3.33 -11.25 -1.58
CA ASP A 147 3.27 -10.46 -2.80
C ASP A 147 3.80 -9.04 -2.54
N GLU A 148 4.04 -8.30 -3.62
CA GLU A 148 4.40 -6.87 -3.54
C GLU A 148 3.25 -6.05 -2.95
N GLU A 149 3.57 -5.13 -2.04
CA GLU A 149 2.66 -4.14 -1.53
C GLU A 149 2.84 -2.84 -2.32
N ILE A 150 1.93 -2.61 -3.28
CA ILE A 150 1.97 -1.45 -4.17
C ILE A 150 0.89 -0.44 -3.76
N ARG A 151 1.27 0.82 -3.59
CA ARG A 151 0.39 1.91 -3.16
C ARG A 151 0.65 3.16 -4.00
N PHE A 152 -0.40 3.64 -4.66
CA PHE A 152 -0.41 4.97 -5.26
C PHE A 152 -1.30 5.89 -4.43
N VAL A 153 -0.73 6.92 -3.80
CA VAL A 153 -1.46 7.79 -2.87
C VAL A 153 -2.26 8.82 -3.65
N LEU A 154 -3.57 8.77 -3.46
CA LEU A 154 -4.53 9.64 -4.13
C LEU A 154 -4.76 10.90 -3.30
N GLU A 155 -4.84 10.78 -1.98
CA GLU A 155 -5.02 11.90 -1.04
C GLU A 155 -4.44 11.57 0.34
N GLY A 156 -4.21 12.61 1.16
CA GLY A 156 -3.70 12.45 2.51
C GLY A 156 -2.24 11.98 2.52
N ARG A 157 -1.83 11.37 3.64
CA ARG A 157 -0.45 10.89 3.82
C ARG A 157 -0.33 9.84 4.93
N GLY A 158 0.79 9.14 4.97
CA GLY A 158 1.10 8.14 5.98
C GLY A 158 2.55 7.69 5.90
N PHE A 159 2.95 6.83 6.83
CA PHE A 159 4.31 6.31 6.94
C PHE A 159 4.35 4.83 6.61
N PHE A 160 5.27 4.45 5.71
CA PHE A 160 5.71 3.09 5.51
C PHE A 160 7.08 2.93 6.14
N ASP A 161 7.15 2.15 7.22
CA ASP A 161 8.44 1.80 7.82
C ASP A 161 8.90 0.45 7.26
N VAL A 162 10.12 0.38 6.76
CA VAL A 162 10.75 -0.85 6.25
C VAL A 162 12.03 -1.17 7.00
N ARG A 163 12.40 -2.44 7.09
CA ARG A 163 13.67 -2.86 7.70
C ARG A 163 14.81 -2.81 6.68
N ASP A 164 15.90 -2.15 7.05
CA ASP A 164 17.17 -2.23 6.33
C ASP A 164 17.94 -3.54 6.63
N LYS A 165 19.08 -3.73 5.97
CA LYS A 165 19.95 -4.90 6.15
C LYS A 165 20.51 -5.05 7.58
N ALA A 166 20.55 -3.97 8.35
CA ALA A 166 20.99 -3.95 9.75
C ALA A 166 19.80 -4.07 10.72
N ASP A 167 18.62 -4.44 10.22
CA ASP A 167 17.36 -4.50 10.98
C ASP A 167 17.04 -3.16 11.67
N ARG A 168 17.30 -2.02 11.01
CA ARG A 168 16.87 -0.69 11.45
C ARG A 168 15.63 -0.25 10.68
N TRP A 169 14.77 0.53 11.32
CA TRP A 169 13.61 1.12 10.65
C TRP A 169 14.01 2.32 9.79
N VAL A 170 13.63 2.26 8.52
CA VAL A 170 13.64 3.37 7.56
C VAL A 170 12.19 3.80 7.37
N CYS A 171 11.88 5.06 7.69
CA CYS A 171 10.57 5.67 7.54
C CYS A 171 10.46 6.32 6.16
N ILE A 172 9.37 6.02 5.46
CA ILE A 172 9.02 6.60 4.16
C ILE A 172 7.68 7.32 4.35
N LEU A 173 7.70 8.65 4.37
CA LEU A 173 6.48 9.44 4.31
C LEU A 173 5.97 9.42 2.88
N VAL A 174 4.75 8.93 2.69
CA VAL A 174 4.05 8.94 1.40
C VAL A 174 2.88 9.92 1.43
N GLU A 175 2.73 10.68 0.37
CA GLU A 175 1.72 11.72 0.20
C GLU A 175 1.14 11.72 -1.22
N GLN A 176 0.11 12.52 -1.50
CA GLN A 176 -0.56 12.57 -2.81
C GLN A 176 0.45 12.61 -3.98
N GLY A 177 0.25 11.71 -4.95
CA GLY A 177 1.13 11.55 -6.11
C GLY A 177 2.27 10.54 -5.92
N ASP A 178 2.48 10.04 -4.71
CA ASP A 178 3.53 9.06 -4.45
C ASP A 178 3.08 7.65 -4.84
N LEU A 179 3.91 6.97 -5.64
CA LEU A 179 3.84 5.54 -5.90
C LEU A 179 4.96 4.84 -5.13
N LEU A 180 4.57 3.92 -4.25
CA LEU A 180 5.48 3.08 -3.48
C LEU A 180 5.28 1.61 -3.86
N VAL A 181 6.38 0.89 -4.10
CA VAL A 181 6.39 -0.57 -4.26
C VAL A 181 7.27 -1.17 -3.17
N VAL A 182 6.63 -1.87 -2.25
CA VAL A 182 7.29 -2.63 -1.17
C VAL A 182 7.42 -4.09 -1.63
N PRO A 183 8.64 -4.67 -1.68
CA PRO A 183 8.86 -5.99 -2.24
C PRO A 183 8.29 -7.10 -1.34
N ALA A 184 7.87 -8.20 -1.96
CA ALA A 184 7.48 -9.41 -1.23
C ALA A 184 8.58 -9.84 -0.24
N GLY A 185 8.17 -10.23 0.97
CA GLY A 185 9.05 -10.76 2.00
C GLY A 185 9.83 -9.72 2.82
N ILE A 186 9.79 -8.41 2.52
CA ILE A 186 10.42 -7.42 3.40
C ILE A 186 9.58 -7.19 4.66
N TYR A 187 10.25 -7.06 5.81
CA TYR A 187 9.59 -6.60 7.02
C TYR A 187 9.21 -5.13 6.90
N HIS A 188 7.93 -4.85 7.07
CA HIS A 188 7.40 -3.50 7.03
C HIS A 188 6.23 -3.32 8.01
N ARG A 189 5.78 -2.08 8.13
CA ARG A 189 4.56 -1.68 8.84
C ARG A 189 4.05 -0.36 8.26
N PHE A 190 2.79 -0.06 8.53
CA PHE A 190 2.13 1.18 8.11
C PHE A 190 1.51 1.92 9.30
N SER A 191 1.62 3.25 9.30
CA SER A 191 0.86 4.13 10.18
C SER A 191 0.33 5.33 9.39
N LEU A 192 -0.81 5.87 9.80
CA LEU A 192 -1.17 7.24 9.39
C LEU A 192 -0.21 8.24 10.05
N ASP A 193 -0.18 9.46 9.54
CA ASP A 193 0.34 10.58 10.31
C ASP A 193 -0.74 11.16 11.25
N THR A 194 -0.40 12.19 12.02
CA THR A 194 -1.33 12.95 12.89
C THR A 194 -2.60 13.49 12.22
N SER A 195 -2.64 13.61 10.88
CA SER A 195 -3.82 13.99 10.11
C SER A 195 -4.89 12.90 10.08
N ASN A 196 -4.52 11.65 10.38
CA ASN A 196 -5.41 10.48 10.40
C ASN A 196 -6.20 10.27 9.10
N TYR A 197 -5.61 10.60 7.94
CA TYR A 197 -6.24 10.40 6.65
C TYR A 197 -5.26 10.01 5.54
N ILE A 198 -5.57 8.92 4.85
CA ILE A 198 -4.98 8.59 3.55
C ILE A 198 -6.03 7.94 2.65
N ARG A 199 -5.99 8.23 1.35
CA ARG A 199 -6.69 7.49 0.30
C ARG A 199 -5.66 6.99 -0.70
N ALA A 200 -5.66 5.69 -0.99
CA ALA A 200 -4.67 5.07 -1.85
C ALA A 200 -5.31 4.07 -2.81
N MET A 201 -4.78 4.02 -4.03
CA MET A 201 -5.00 2.94 -4.97
C MET A 201 -4.02 1.81 -4.65
N ARG A 202 -4.52 0.58 -4.54
CA ARG A 202 -3.73 -0.62 -4.31
C ARG A 202 -3.71 -1.44 -5.61
N LEU A 203 -2.52 -1.92 -6.01
CA LEU A 203 -2.32 -2.70 -7.24
C LEU A 203 -1.86 -4.12 -6.89
N PHE A 204 -2.31 -5.13 -7.65
CA PHE A 204 -1.99 -6.55 -7.38
C PHE A 204 -1.69 -7.31 -8.66
N LYS A 205 -0.75 -8.26 -8.59
CA LYS A 205 -0.47 -9.22 -9.67
C LYS A 205 -1.62 -10.21 -9.88
N GLU A 206 -2.18 -10.74 -8.79
CA GLU A 206 -3.28 -11.70 -8.80
C GLU A 206 -4.42 -11.24 -7.88
N ASP A 207 -5.33 -12.13 -7.50
CA ASP A 207 -6.32 -11.83 -6.46
C ASP A 207 -5.59 -11.52 -5.14
N PRO A 208 -5.99 -10.43 -4.45
CA PRO A 208 -5.18 -9.91 -3.37
C PRO A 208 -5.16 -10.86 -2.17
N LYS A 209 -3.96 -11.25 -1.74
CA LYS A 209 -3.74 -11.96 -0.48
C LYS A 209 -3.31 -10.97 0.60
N TRP A 210 -4.27 -10.59 1.45
CA TRP A 210 -4.07 -9.56 2.45
C TRP A 210 -3.41 -10.02 3.74
N THR A 211 -3.23 -11.33 3.91
CA THR A 211 -2.85 -11.91 5.20
C THR A 211 -1.45 -11.42 5.61
N PRO A 212 -1.34 -10.57 6.63
CA PRO A 212 -0.04 -10.17 7.15
C PRO A 212 0.56 -11.37 7.87
N ILE A 213 1.81 -11.71 7.55
CA ILE A 213 2.53 -12.78 8.23
C ILE A 213 3.46 -12.13 9.26
N ASN A 214 3.15 -12.36 10.53
CA ASN A 214 3.94 -11.87 11.66
C ASN A 214 5.02 -12.88 12.06
N ARG A 215 5.86 -12.53 13.03
CA ARG A 215 6.77 -13.48 13.67
C ARG A 215 5.99 -14.44 14.59
N PRO A 216 6.47 -15.71 14.74
CA PRO A 216 7.69 -16.27 14.16
C PRO A 216 7.55 -16.83 12.73
N GLU A 217 6.33 -16.96 12.20
CA GLU A 217 6.07 -17.61 10.91
C GLU A 217 6.81 -16.93 9.76
N ALA A 218 6.88 -15.59 9.80
CA ALA A 218 7.58 -14.78 8.82
C ALA A 218 9.08 -15.11 8.70
N ASP A 219 9.75 -15.51 9.80
CA ASP A 219 11.21 -15.76 9.78
C ASP A 219 11.59 -17.00 8.94
N THR A 220 10.65 -17.93 8.73
CA THR A 220 10.86 -19.15 7.92
C THR A 220 10.09 -19.14 6.60
N ASN A 221 9.34 -18.06 6.33
CA ASN A 221 8.55 -17.93 5.12
C ASN A 221 9.45 -17.89 3.88
N LYS A 222 9.06 -18.62 2.82
CA LYS A 222 9.85 -18.74 1.60
C LYS A 222 10.14 -17.38 0.95
N TYR A 223 9.16 -16.48 0.91
CA TYR A 223 9.31 -15.15 0.30
C TYR A 223 10.25 -14.27 1.10
N HIS A 224 10.22 -14.36 2.44
CA HIS A 224 11.20 -13.66 3.28
C HIS A 224 12.63 -14.17 3.06
N VAL A 225 12.81 -15.50 3.01
CA VAL A 225 14.13 -16.10 2.76
C VAL A 225 14.65 -15.73 1.37
N ASP A 226 13.79 -15.75 0.35
CA ASP A 226 14.18 -15.37 -1.00
C ASP A 226 14.50 -13.87 -1.07
N TYR A 227 13.72 -13.01 -0.41
CA TYR A 227 14.02 -11.58 -0.26
C TYR A 227 15.42 -11.36 0.35
N GLN A 228 15.72 -12.02 1.47
CA GLN A 228 17.01 -11.90 2.16
C GLN A 228 18.19 -12.29 1.25
N ARG A 229 18.07 -13.38 0.49
CA ARG A 229 19.08 -13.77 -0.51
C ARG A 229 19.25 -12.69 -1.57
N SER A 230 18.13 -12.20 -2.07
CA SER A 230 18.07 -11.23 -3.17
C SER A 230 18.70 -9.88 -2.84
N VAL A 231 18.68 -9.45 -1.57
CA VAL A 231 19.35 -8.21 -1.13
C VAL A 231 20.80 -8.45 -0.72
N THR A 232 21.19 -9.69 -0.42
CA THR A 232 22.58 -10.06 -0.07
C THR A 232 23.43 -10.21 -1.32
N GLU A 233 22.92 -10.86 -2.36
CA GLU A 233 23.64 -11.17 -3.61
C GLU A 233 23.92 -9.94 -4.51
N PHE A 234 23.26 -8.82 -4.25
CA PHE A 234 23.42 -7.55 -4.98
C PHE A 234 24.23 -6.49 -4.19
N SER A 235 25.01 -6.92 -3.19
CA SER A 235 25.86 -6.05 -2.35
C SER A 235 27.32 -6.07 -2.78
#